data_AF-A0A2V8RTH5-F1
#
_entry.id   AF-A0A2V8RTH5-F1
#
_cell.length_a   1.000
_cell.length_b   1.000
_cell.length_c   1.000
_cell.angle_alpha   90.00
_cell.angle_beta   90.00
_cell.angle_gamma   90.00
#
_symmetry.space_group_name_H-M   'P 1'
#
loop_
_entity.id
_entity.type
_entity.pdbx_description
1 polymer ?
#
loop_
_entity_poly.entity_id
_entity_poly.type
_entity_poly.pdbx_seq_one_letter_code
_entity_poly.pdbx_strand_id
1 'polypeptide(L)'
;MHAYQFRTMTEMHDKLCKTLVLSTKPELDVITSADVQIHNVIAEAKSMAWEFDLKWLWLTQSRWSMMVRQYIPPGEFIEWIEKITKHIGTKGRGIAMLRTRSVAARGGVKKGNQETRRWGSCMLAISYKALPAPQITLYSRTSYLGYLSGLDLSVAWWCGRYVANELGIPVERIKFVWMIEALQYHNFKSMAFLLNNPDPEVQKTFRTYMMKSDRKLKELELLDYVADRPALLLTRKWLKKIILADQKGESLGDMSYNTYRRIRRRYHTEVLGYERAQEFEGWSVYKTGPNKGQNKEFFKAYQPLPSVTVDTLDFSVISIPFVEGGTYGATLIKPSEDSWLDDGDDE
;
A
#
# COMPACT_ATOMS: atom_id res chain seq x y z
N MET A 1 -18.15 15.89 1.95
CA MET A 1 -16.72 16.14 2.16
C MET A 1 -16.38 15.68 3.57
N HIS A 2 -15.43 14.76 3.72
CA HIS A 2 -15.05 14.18 5.01
C HIS A 2 -13.73 14.79 5.47
N ALA A 3 -13.70 15.33 6.68
CA ALA A 3 -12.51 15.93 7.27
C ALA A 3 -12.11 15.18 8.54
N TYR A 4 -10.85 14.76 8.61
CA TYR A 4 -10.31 14.02 9.75
C TYR A 4 -9.06 14.71 10.28
N GLN A 5 -8.85 14.64 11.60
CA GLN A 5 -7.67 15.19 12.26
C GLN A 5 -7.06 14.16 13.21
N PHE A 6 -5.74 14.03 13.16
CA PHE A 6 -4.97 13.03 13.88
C PHE A 6 -3.70 13.64 14.47
N ARG A 7 -3.08 12.95 15.43
CA ARG A 7 -1.82 13.39 16.02
C ARG A 7 -0.64 13.10 15.10
N THR A 8 -0.58 11.90 14.53
CA THR A 8 0.54 11.43 13.69
C THR A 8 0.03 10.79 12.40
N MET A 9 0.93 10.62 11.41
CA MET A 9 0.59 9.87 10.19
C MET A 9 0.28 8.41 10.51
N THR A 10 0.95 7.81 11.51
CA THR A 10 0.69 6.43 11.95
C THR A 10 -0.75 6.27 12.42
N GLU A 11 -1.18 7.15 13.32
CA GLU A 11 -2.54 7.15 13.84
C GLU A 11 -3.57 7.40 12.73
N MET A 12 -3.28 8.35 11.82
CA MET A 12 -4.14 8.65 10.68
C MET A 12 -4.37 7.41 9.79
N HIS A 13 -3.31 6.71 9.40
CA HIS A 13 -3.45 5.52 8.54
C HIS A 13 -4.27 4.43 9.21
N ASP A 14 -3.95 4.08 10.46
CA ASP A 14 -4.64 3.03 11.20
C ASP A 14 -6.11 3.37 11.43
N LYS A 15 -6.40 4.60 11.87
CA LYS A 15 -7.78 5.04 12.08
C LYS A 15 -8.58 5.14 10.80
N LEU A 16 -8.01 5.62 9.69
CA LEU A 16 -8.71 5.63 8.41
C LEU A 16 -8.99 4.21 7.89
N CYS A 17 -8.04 3.28 8.06
CA CYS A 17 -8.27 1.86 7.73
C CYS A 17 -9.42 1.29 8.57
N LYS A 18 -9.41 1.54 9.88
CA LYS A 18 -10.50 1.12 10.80
C LYS A 18 -11.83 1.77 10.42
N THR A 19 -11.86 3.04 10.04
CA THR A 19 -13.07 3.73 9.57
C THR A 19 -13.70 2.95 8.42
N LEU A 20 -12.99 2.74 7.30
CA LEU A 20 -13.56 2.01 6.15
C LEU A 20 -14.00 0.58 6.50
N VAL A 21 -13.22 -0.11 7.33
CA VAL A 21 -13.48 -1.51 7.71
C VAL A 21 -14.72 -1.62 8.60
N LEU A 22 -14.89 -0.68 9.54
CA LEU A 22 -15.91 -0.73 10.59
C LEU A 22 -17.15 0.10 10.27
N SER A 23 -17.15 0.88 9.19
CA SER A 23 -18.30 1.60 8.68
C SER A 23 -19.45 0.67 8.30
N THR A 24 -20.64 1.10 8.67
CA THR A 24 -21.92 0.56 8.23
C THR A 24 -22.26 1.05 6.82
N LYS A 25 -23.30 0.47 6.21
CA LYS A 25 -23.70 0.84 4.85
C LYS A 25 -24.00 2.34 4.64
N PRO A 26 -24.70 3.05 5.55
CA PRO A 26 -24.97 4.48 5.39
C PRO A 26 -23.73 5.39 5.51
N GLU A 27 -22.63 4.88 6.06
CA GLU A 27 -21.38 5.64 6.27
C GLU A 27 -20.40 5.54 5.09
N LEU A 28 -20.74 4.73 4.07
CA LEU A 28 -19.92 4.50 2.88
C LEU A 28 -20.60 5.11 1.65
N ASP A 29 -19.82 5.80 0.82
CA ASP A 29 -20.34 6.40 -0.42
C ASP A 29 -20.53 5.35 -1.52
N VAL A 30 -19.67 4.34 -1.56
CA VAL A 30 -19.70 3.28 -2.56
C VAL A 30 -19.44 1.91 -1.93
N ILE A 31 -20.25 0.93 -2.31
CA ILE A 31 -20.07 -0.47 -1.96
C ILE A 31 -20.18 -1.30 -3.24
N THR A 32 -19.11 -2.00 -3.59
CA THR A 32 -19.08 -2.95 -4.71
C THR A 32 -18.71 -4.35 -4.21
N SER A 33 -18.72 -5.35 -5.10
CA SER A 33 -18.22 -6.68 -4.76
C SER A 33 -16.70 -6.72 -4.54
N ALA A 34 -15.97 -5.75 -5.08
CA ALA A 34 -14.50 -5.69 -5.04
C ALA A 34 -13.96 -4.80 -3.91
N ASP A 35 -14.64 -3.69 -3.63
CA ASP A 35 -14.20 -2.67 -2.68
C ASP A 35 -15.35 -1.88 -2.05
N VAL A 36 -15.02 -1.15 -0.98
CA VAL A 36 -15.84 -0.07 -0.41
C VAL A 36 -15.06 1.24 -0.44
N GLN A 37 -15.77 2.38 -0.45
CA GLN A 37 -15.12 3.68 -0.60
C GLN A 37 -15.80 4.79 0.20
N ILE A 38 -14.99 5.78 0.59
CA ILE A 38 -15.42 7.12 1.03
C ILE A 38 -14.75 8.14 0.11
N HIS A 39 -15.50 9.13 -0.35
CA HIS A 39 -15.08 10.11 -1.35
C HIS A 39 -14.83 11.49 -0.75
N ASN A 40 -14.01 12.30 -1.42
CA ASN A 40 -13.73 13.69 -1.08
C ASN A 40 -13.24 13.86 0.38
N VAL A 41 -12.12 13.21 0.68
CA VAL A 41 -11.54 13.14 2.01
C VAL A 41 -10.34 14.08 2.15
N ILE A 42 -10.31 14.80 3.27
CA ILE A 42 -9.16 15.56 3.74
C ILE A 42 -8.77 15.00 5.10
N ALA A 43 -7.58 14.40 5.20
CA ALA A 43 -7.06 13.88 6.46
C ALA A 43 -5.80 14.67 6.88
N GLU A 44 -5.84 15.32 8.03
CA GLU A 44 -4.71 16.07 8.60
C GLU A 44 -4.07 15.26 9.74
N ALA A 45 -2.74 15.19 9.74
CA ALA A 45 -1.96 14.80 10.91
C ALA A 45 -1.10 15.97 11.37
N LYS A 46 -1.12 16.24 12.69
CA LYS A 46 -0.34 17.35 13.30
C LYS A 46 1.17 17.15 13.20
N SER A 47 1.61 15.94 12.92
CA SER A 47 3.01 15.53 12.81
C SER A 47 3.17 14.48 11.72
N MET A 48 4.28 14.56 10.98
CA MET A 48 4.73 13.53 10.06
C MET A 48 5.40 12.32 10.74
N ALA A 49 5.28 12.15 12.06
CA ALA A 49 5.69 10.91 12.70
C ALA A 49 4.97 9.70 12.03
N TRP A 50 5.76 8.78 11.49
CA TRP A 50 5.30 7.66 10.68
C TRP A 50 6.10 6.41 11.02
N GLU A 51 5.38 5.39 11.47
CA GLU A 51 5.92 4.06 11.77
C GLU A 51 5.21 3.08 10.85
N PHE A 52 5.99 2.38 10.04
CA PHE A 52 5.45 1.45 9.06
C PHE A 52 6.46 0.38 8.71
N ASP A 53 6.05 -0.88 8.76
CA ASP A 53 6.78 -2.00 8.21
C ASP A 53 6.03 -2.54 6.98
N LEU A 54 6.75 -2.73 5.88
CA LEU A 54 6.17 -3.25 4.63
C LEU A 54 5.40 -4.56 4.85
N LYS A 55 5.89 -5.41 5.76
CA LYS A 55 5.28 -6.72 6.01
C LYS A 55 3.88 -6.63 6.62
N TRP A 56 3.55 -5.54 7.34
CA TRP A 56 2.24 -5.35 7.95
C TRP A 56 1.11 -5.40 6.91
N LEU A 57 1.39 -4.96 5.68
CA LEU A 57 0.42 -4.97 4.57
C LEU A 57 0.81 -5.93 3.43
N TRP A 58 1.66 -6.91 3.72
CA TRP A 58 2.20 -7.89 2.76
C TRP A 58 2.88 -7.25 1.53
N LEU A 59 3.59 -6.15 1.76
CA LEU A 59 4.33 -5.44 0.73
C LEU A 59 5.80 -5.87 0.72
N THR A 60 6.41 -5.81 -0.46
CA THR A 60 7.83 -6.14 -0.66
C THR A 60 8.63 -4.86 -0.87
N GLN A 61 9.94 -4.91 -0.59
CA GLN A 61 10.86 -3.82 -0.94
C GLN A 61 10.85 -3.53 -2.45
N SER A 62 10.72 -4.56 -3.30
CA SER A 62 10.55 -4.36 -4.75
C SER A 62 9.32 -3.52 -5.10
N ARG A 63 8.23 -3.63 -4.32
CA ARG A 63 7.05 -2.79 -4.52
C ARG A 63 7.32 -1.33 -4.15
N TRP A 64 8.10 -1.07 -3.10
CA TRP A 64 8.61 0.27 -2.78
C TRP A 64 9.43 0.82 -3.93
N SER A 65 10.46 0.09 -4.38
CA SER A 65 11.35 0.52 -5.47
C SER A 65 10.56 0.86 -6.74
N MET A 66 9.59 0.01 -7.09
CA MET A 66 8.69 0.26 -8.21
C MET A 66 7.85 1.52 -8.02
N MET A 67 7.31 1.76 -6.82
CA MET A 67 6.49 2.94 -6.55
C MET A 67 7.30 4.23 -6.69
N VAL A 68 8.50 4.30 -6.10
CA VAL A 68 9.38 5.47 -6.20
C VAL A 68 9.76 5.73 -7.66
N ARG A 69 10.24 4.71 -8.38
CA ARG A 69 10.58 4.81 -9.83
C ARG A 69 9.38 5.29 -10.66
N GLN A 70 8.17 4.86 -10.33
CA GLN A 70 6.98 5.23 -11.10
C GLN A 70 6.51 6.66 -10.86
N TYR A 71 6.62 7.17 -9.64
CA TYR A 71 5.97 8.43 -9.27
C TYR A 71 6.91 9.59 -9.06
N ILE A 72 8.16 9.38 -8.62
CA ILE A 72 9.08 10.46 -8.27
C ILE A 72 10.05 10.75 -9.43
N PRO A 73 9.88 11.87 -10.17
CA PRO A 73 10.87 12.33 -11.12
C PRO A 73 12.10 12.91 -10.40
N PRO A 74 13.32 12.34 -10.57
CA PRO A 74 14.50 12.73 -9.79
C PRO A 74 14.88 14.20 -9.94
N GLY A 75 14.95 14.70 -11.19
CA GLY A 75 15.31 16.11 -11.46
C GLY A 75 14.31 17.09 -10.87
N GLU A 76 13.01 16.85 -11.09
CA GLU A 76 11.94 17.69 -10.53
C GLU A 76 11.89 17.63 -8.99
N PHE A 77 12.23 16.49 -8.39
CA PHE A 77 12.34 16.36 -6.93
C PHE A 77 13.45 17.25 -6.39
N ILE A 78 14.63 17.25 -7.01
CA ILE A 78 15.75 18.13 -6.64
C ILE A 78 15.36 19.60 -6.81
N GLU A 79 14.76 19.97 -7.94
CA GLU A 79 14.28 21.34 -8.17
C GLU A 79 13.21 21.78 -7.14
N TRP A 80 12.36 20.85 -6.72
CA TRP A 80 11.34 21.10 -5.71
C TRP A 80 11.97 21.39 -4.34
N ILE A 81 12.95 20.59 -3.92
CA ILE A 81 13.72 20.84 -2.70
C ILE A 81 14.46 22.19 -2.80
N GLU A 82 15.11 22.48 -3.93
CA GLU A 82 15.77 23.77 -4.19
C GLU A 82 14.85 24.98 -4.02
N LYS A 83 13.62 24.90 -4.55
CA LYS A 83 12.63 25.97 -4.42
C LYS A 83 12.24 26.17 -2.96
N ILE A 84 12.12 25.09 -2.20
CA ILE A 84 11.81 25.14 -0.77
C ILE A 84 12.94 25.83 -0.02
N THR A 85 14.19 25.38 -0.18
CA THR A 85 15.33 25.91 0.57
C THR A 85 15.65 27.35 0.23
N LYS A 86 15.64 27.72 -1.06
CA LYS A 86 16.01 29.06 -1.52
C LYS A 86 14.94 30.11 -1.26
N HIS A 87 13.65 29.76 -1.35
CA HIS A 87 12.58 30.76 -1.40
C HIS A 87 11.54 30.66 -0.27
N ILE A 88 11.32 29.48 0.29
CA ILE A 88 10.24 29.27 1.29
C ILE A 88 10.84 29.10 2.69
N GLY A 89 11.83 28.24 2.87
CA GLY A 89 12.39 27.92 4.19
C GLY A 89 11.31 27.48 5.18
N THR A 90 11.48 27.81 6.46
CA THR A 90 10.53 27.47 7.53
C THR A 90 9.50 28.55 7.85
N LYS A 91 9.60 29.74 7.23
CA LYS A 91 8.77 30.92 7.54
C LYS A 91 8.31 31.73 6.31
N GLY A 92 8.82 31.43 5.13
CA GLY A 92 8.52 32.15 3.91
C GLY A 92 7.11 31.87 3.39
N ARG A 93 6.65 32.74 2.48
CA ARG A 93 5.36 32.59 1.80
C ARG A 93 5.53 31.74 0.52
N GLY A 94 4.42 31.20 0.04
CA GLY A 94 4.37 30.40 -1.19
C GLY A 94 4.13 28.91 -0.94
N ILE A 95 3.93 28.18 -2.02
CA ILE A 95 3.69 26.74 -2.04
C ILE A 95 4.56 26.14 -3.14
N ALA A 96 5.52 25.29 -2.78
CA ALA A 96 6.31 24.55 -3.75
C ALA A 96 5.58 23.23 -4.06
N MET A 97 5.34 22.95 -5.33
CA MET A 97 4.61 21.76 -5.77
C MET A 97 5.50 20.87 -6.64
N LEU A 98 5.59 19.59 -6.27
CA LEU A 98 6.16 18.50 -7.04
C LEU A 98 5.02 17.73 -7.71
N ARG A 99 4.97 17.72 -9.04
CA ARG A 99 4.04 16.84 -9.76
C ARG A 99 4.67 15.46 -9.87
N THR A 100 3.89 14.42 -9.58
CA THR A 100 4.36 13.06 -9.82
C THR A 100 4.26 12.72 -11.30
N ARG A 101 5.07 11.74 -11.75
CA ARG A 101 4.99 11.24 -13.13
C ARG A 101 3.59 10.73 -13.47
N SER A 102 3.21 10.91 -14.73
CA SER A 102 2.05 10.23 -15.29
C SER A 102 2.36 8.76 -15.49
N VAL A 103 1.66 7.90 -14.77
CA VAL A 103 1.88 6.45 -14.84
C VAL A 103 1.03 5.86 -15.96
N ALA A 104 1.68 5.43 -17.04
CA ALA A 104 1.00 4.86 -18.20
C ALA A 104 0.22 3.58 -17.87
N ALA A 105 -0.85 3.34 -18.62
CA ALA A 105 -1.59 2.09 -18.59
C ALA A 105 -0.67 0.91 -18.96
N ARG A 106 -0.86 -0.23 -18.28
CA ARG A 106 -0.10 -1.47 -18.54
C ARG A 106 -1.06 -2.58 -18.97
N GLY A 107 -0.67 -3.36 -19.96
CA GLY A 107 -1.49 -4.44 -20.53
C GLY A 107 -2.31 -3.96 -21.72
N GLY A 108 -3.49 -4.56 -21.92
CA GLY A 108 -4.38 -4.29 -23.05
C GLY A 108 -4.52 -5.47 -23.99
N VAL A 109 -5.56 -5.45 -24.83
CA VAL A 109 -5.88 -6.51 -25.79
C VAL A 109 -4.68 -6.87 -26.67
N LYS A 110 -3.87 -5.87 -27.05
CA LYS A 110 -2.63 -6.03 -27.83
C LYS A 110 -1.55 -6.86 -27.11
N LYS A 111 -1.56 -6.92 -25.78
CA LYS A 111 -0.62 -7.69 -24.94
C LYS A 111 -1.28 -8.93 -24.30
N GLY A 112 -2.49 -9.30 -24.73
CA GLY A 112 -3.23 -10.47 -24.23
C GLY A 112 -3.69 -10.38 -22.76
N ASN A 113 -3.57 -9.21 -22.11
CA ASN A 113 -3.85 -9.03 -20.68
C ASN A 113 -4.87 -7.92 -20.44
N GLN A 114 -5.62 -8.00 -19.33
CA GLN A 114 -6.49 -6.89 -18.93
C GLN A 114 -5.67 -5.62 -18.71
N GLU A 115 -6.12 -4.52 -19.32
CA GLU A 115 -5.50 -3.22 -19.11
C GLU A 115 -5.68 -2.77 -17.66
N THR A 116 -4.56 -2.45 -17.01
CA THR A 116 -4.47 -1.91 -15.67
C THR A 116 -4.11 -0.42 -15.73
N ARG A 117 -4.52 0.36 -14.73
CA ARG A 117 -4.28 1.82 -14.64
C ARG A 117 -4.98 2.64 -15.74
N ARG A 118 -6.18 2.22 -16.13
CA ARG A 118 -7.03 2.90 -17.14
C ARG A 118 -7.40 4.35 -16.78
N TRP A 119 -7.41 4.66 -15.49
CA TRP A 119 -7.90 5.92 -14.94
C TRP A 119 -6.77 6.90 -14.58
N GLY A 120 -5.56 6.67 -15.10
CA GLY A 120 -4.38 7.48 -14.81
C GLY A 120 -3.76 7.23 -13.42
N SER A 121 -2.85 8.12 -13.05
CA SER A 121 -2.09 8.08 -11.79
C SER A 121 -2.99 8.11 -10.56
N CYS A 122 -2.60 7.39 -9.50
CA CYS A 122 -3.31 7.40 -8.22
C CYS A 122 -2.80 8.54 -7.32
N MET A 123 -1.48 8.70 -7.22
CA MET A 123 -0.82 9.85 -6.60
C MET A 123 -0.56 10.91 -7.68
N LEU A 124 -0.84 12.17 -7.38
CA LEU A 124 -0.86 13.25 -8.38
C LEU A 124 0.23 14.29 -8.13
N ALA A 125 0.36 14.73 -6.88
CA ALA A 125 1.32 15.76 -6.49
C ALA A 125 1.64 15.68 -5.00
N ILE A 126 2.79 16.25 -4.65
CA ILE A 126 3.20 16.53 -3.28
C ILE A 126 3.56 18.00 -3.21
N SER A 127 3.15 18.72 -2.16
CA SER A 127 3.51 20.13 -1.99
C SER A 127 4.02 20.44 -0.59
N TYR A 128 4.86 21.45 -0.50
CA TYR A 128 5.32 22.04 0.76
C TYR A 128 4.87 23.49 0.89
N LYS A 129 4.49 23.87 2.11
CA LYS A 129 4.36 25.27 2.53
C LYS A 129 4.88 25.44 3.96
N ALA A 130 5.34 26.63 4.30
CA ALA A 130 5.86 26.96 5.63
C ALA A 130 4.81 27.58 6.58
N LEU A 131 3.78 28.24 6.05
CA LEU A 131 2.81 28.99 6.84
C LEU A 131 1.40 28.36 6.74
N PRO A 132 0.61 28.37 7.83
CA PRO A 132 0.92 28.88 9.18
C PRO A 132 1.87 27.96 9.99
N ALA A 133 2.15 26.77 9.49
CA ALA A 133 3.17 25.85 9.99
C ALA A 133 3.73 25.04 8.81
N PRO A 134 4.97 24.53 8.89
CA PRO A 134 5.52 23.62 7.90
C PRO A 134 4.55 22.45 7.64
N GLN A 135 4.21 22.22 6.38
CA GLN A 135 3.22 21.22 5.99
C GLN A 135 3.60 20.57 4.66
N ILE A 136 3.58 19.24 4.63
CA ILE A 136 3.54 18.45 3.41
C ILE A 136 2.09 18.10 3.10
N THR A 137 1.68 18.30 1.85
CA THR A 137 0.36 17.89 1.36
C THR A 137 0.52 16.87 0.24
N LEU A 138 -0.10 15.71 0.40
CA LEU A 138 -0.23 14.68 -0.63
C LEU A 138 -1.58 14.83 -1.33
N TYR A 139 -1.57 14.87 -2.66
CA TYR A 139 -2.77 14.88 -3.49
C TYR A 139 -2.90 13.55 -4.22
N SER A 140 -4.03 12.87 -4.02
CA SER A 140 -4.32 11.58 -4.63
C SER A 140 -5.71 11.54 -5.23
N ARG A 141 -5.85 10.86 -6.36
CA ARG A 141 -7.16 10.47 -6.91
C ARG A 141 -7.75 9.32 -6.10
N THR A 142 -6.95 8.30 -5.81
CA THR A 142 -7.41 7.12 -5.08
C THR A 142 -6.27 6.42 -4.38
N SER A 143 -6.56 5.70 -3.30
CA SER A 143 -5.61 4.81 -2.64
C SER A 143 -6.35 3.66 -1.96
N TYR A 144 -5.68 2.50 -1.91
CA TYR A 144 -6.18 1.33 -1.20
C TYR A 144 -5.68 1.31 0.24
N LEU A 145 -6.54 1.73 1.17
CA LEU A 145 -6.33 1.56 2.61
C LEU A 145 -6.18 0.08 2.96
N GLY A 146 -5.29 -0.20 3.91
CA GLY A 146 -4.89 -1.56 4.28
C GLY A 146 -4.07 -2.29 3.22
N TYR A 147 -3.59 -1.58 2.17
CA TYR A 147 -2.67 -2.13 1.17
C TYR A 147 -1.67 -1.07 0.68
N LEU A 148 -1.84 -0.51 -0.51
CA LEU A 148 -0.86 0.42 -1.11
C LEU A 148 -0.77 1.78 -0.42
N SER A 149 -1.78 2.17 0.36
CA SER A 149 -1.75 3.45 1.08
C SER A 149 -0.57 3.60 2.03
N GLY A 150 -0.09 2.49 2.61
CA GLY A 150 1.11 2.53 3.45
C GLY A 150 2.33 3.04 2.67
N LEU A 151 2.45 2.68 1.38
CA LEU A 151 3.54 3.15 0.53
C LEU A 151 3.31 4.59 0.06
N ASP A 152 2.08 4.96 -0.28
CA ASP A 152 1.75 6.35 -0.66
C ASP A 152 2.14 7.33 0.46
N LEU A 153 1.79 7.00 1.71
CA LEU A 153 2.18 7.76 2.89
C LEU A 153 3.69 7.71 3.16
N SER A 154 4.33 6.57 2.92
CA SER A 154 5.79 6.43 3.05
C SER A 154 6.55 7.29 2.05
N VAL A 155 6.06 7.43 0.81
CA VAL A 155 6.65 8.34 -0.18
C VAL A 155 6.54 9.78 0.28
N ALA A 156 5.35 10.20 0.72
CA ALA A 156 5.15 11.55 1.24
C ALA A 156 6.00 11.82 2.49
N TRP A 157 6.13 10.82 3.37
CA TRP A 157 6.98 10.86 4.54
C TRP A 157 8.45 11.08 4.17
N TRP A 158 8.96 10.31 3.21
CA TRP A 158 10.31 10.49 2.69
C TRP A 158 10.51 11.87 2.08
N CYS A 159 9.58 12.38 1.25
CA CYS A 159 9.65 13.77 0.78
C CYS A 159 9.74 14.77 1.94
N GLY A 160 8.97 14.56 3.01
CA GLY A 160 9.08 15.35 4.24
C GLY A 160 10.42 15.21 4.96
N ARG A 161 11.01 14.02 5.01
CA ARG A 161 12.35 13.77 5.58
C ARG A 161 13.45 14.54 4.86
N TYR A 162 13.46 14.53 3.52
CA TYR A 162 14.42 15.33 2.75
C TYR A 162 14.24 16.83 3.03
N VAL A 163 13.00 17.34 3.01
CA VAL A 163 12.73 18.75 3.33
C VAL A 163 13.16 19.10 4.76
N ALA A 164 12.82 18.25 5.74
CA ALA A 164 13.16 18.46 7.14
C ALA A 164 14.68 18.55 7.34
N ASN A 165 15.41 17.63 6.71
CA ASN A 165 16.87 17.60 6.72
C ASN A 165 17.49 18.89 6.16
N GLU A 166 17.02 19.35 4.99
CA GLU A 166 17.51 20.60 4.38
C GLU A 166 17.20 21.86 5.20
N LEU A 167 16.08 21.85 5.92
CA LEU A 167 15.66 22.98 6.74
C LEU A 167 16.22 22.91 8.17
N GLY A 168 16.96 21.86 8.53
CA GLY A 168 17.49 21.64 9.87
C GLY A 168 16.41 21.52 10.94
N ILE A 169 15.26 20.91 10.61
CA ILE A 169 14.16 20.68 11.56
C ILE A 169 13.83 19.19 11.66
N PRO A 170 13.27 18.72 12.80
CA PRO A 170 12.71 17.37 12.89
C PRO A 170 11.51 17.21 11.94
N VAL A 171 11.38 16.04 11.30
CA VAL A 171 10.23 15.74 10.42
C VAL A 171 8.91 15.79 11.19
N GLU A 172 8.95 15.50 12.49
CA GLU A 172 7.80 15.53 13.39
C GLU A 172 7.22 16.93 13.59
N ARG A 173 7.99 17.99 13.28
CA ARG A 173 7.51 19.38 13.29
C ARG A 173 6.76 19.77 12.02
N ILE A 174 6.80 18.93 10.99
CA ILE A 174 6.05 19.13 9.75
C ILE A 174 4.69 18.47 9.92
N LYS A 175 3.62 19.21 9.59
CA LYS A 175 2.26 18.68 9.49
C LYS A 175 2.10 17.90 8.19
N PHE A 176 1.19 16.93 8.20
CA PHE A 176 0.78 16.22 7.00
C PHE A 176 -0.69 16.48 6.68
N VAL A 177 -1.00 16.67 5.40
CA VAL A 177 -2.37 16.68 4.91
C VAL A 177 -2.48 15.76 3.70
N TRP A 178 -3.46 14.86 3.71
CA TRP A 178 -3.82 14.05 2.57
C TRP A 178 -5.14 14.53 1.99
N MET A 179 -5.10 15.03 0.76
CA MET A 179 -6.29 15.32 -0.04
C MET A 179 -6.50 14.16 -1.00
N ILE A 180 -7.62 13.46 -0.87
CA ILE A 180 -7.87 12.26 -1.65
C ILE A 180 -9.33 12.16 -2.11
N GLU A 181 -9.53 11.98 -3.41
CA GLU A 181 -10.88 11.91 -3.99
C GLU A 181 -11.61 10.62 -3.60
N ALA A 182 -10.91 9.49 -3.52
CA ALA A 182 -11.49 8.21 -3.10
C ALA A 182 -10.55 7.41 -2.19
N LEU A 183 -10.87 7.31 -0.90
CA LEU A 183 -10.28 6.29 -0.04
C LEU A 183 -11.01 4.98 -0.28
N GLN A 184 -10.26 3.96 -0.71
CA GLN A 184 -10.81 2.66 -1.07
C GLN A 184 -10.29 1.58 -0.13
N TYR A 185 -11.12 0.61 0.20
CA TYR A 185 -10.70 -0.62 0.88
C TYR A 185 -11.04 -1.80 -0.02
N HIS A 186 -10.02 -2.46 -0.56
CA HIS A 186 -10.21 -3.56 -1.50
C HIS A 186 -10.35 -4.87 -0.73
N ASN A 187 -11.51 -5.52 -0.88
CA ASN A 187 -11.97 -6.58 0.02
C ASN A 187 -10.96 -7.73 0.19
N PHE A 188 -10.27 -8.17 -0.86
CA PHE A 188 -9.25 -9.22 -0.73
C PHE A 188 -7.80 -8.71 -0.71
N LYS A 189 -7.47 -7.57 -1.34
CA LYS A 189 -6.08 -7.07 -1.35
C LYS A 189 -5.68 -6.42 -0.03
N SER A 190 -6.64 -5.78 0.65
CA SER A 190 -6.44 -5.10 1.92
C SER A 190 -6.61 -6.00 3.15
N MET A 191 -6.73 -7.32 2.93
CA MET A 191 -6.94 -8.30 4.00
C MET A 191 -5.76 -8.38 4.97
N ALA A 192 -4.55 -8.05 4.50
CA ALA A 192 -3.33 -8.01 5.32
C ALA A 192 -3.51 -7.17 6.58
N PHE A 193 -4.15 -5.99 6.46
CA PHE A 193 -4.42 -5.11 7.60
C PHE A 193 -5.24 -5.79 8.72
N LEU A 194 -6.16 -6.68 8.37
CA LEU A 194 -7.01 -7.39 9.33
C LEU A 194 -6.31 -8.61 9.94
N LEU A 195 -5.45 -9.28 9.18
CA LEU A 195 -4.84 -10.54 9.59
C LEU A 195 -3.44 -10.39 10.18
N ASN A 196 -2.76 -9.29 9.87
CA ASN A 196 -1.36 -9.02 10.21
C ASN A 196 -1.16 -7.63 10.85
N ASN A 197 -2.17 -7.13 11.57
CA ASN A 197 -2.07 -5.87 12.28
C ASN A 197 -0.90 -5.92 13.30
N PRO A 198 -0.08 -4.86 13.43
CA PRO A 198 1.01 -4.83 14.41
C PRO A 198 0.53 -4.81 15.86
N ASP A 199 -0.69 -4.32 16.14
CA ASP A 199 -1.31 -4.40 17.46
C ASP A 199 -1.93 -5.81 17.64
N PRO A 200 -1.44 -6.62 18.60
CA PRO A 200 -1.91 -7.99 18.79
C PRO A 200 -3.39 -8.10 19.16
N GLU A 201 -3.94 -7.14 19.91
CA GLU A 201 -5.34 -7.17 20.32
C GLU A 201 -6.27 -6.79 19.17
N VAL A 202 -5.87 -5.80 18.36
CA VAL A 202 -6.56 -5.46 17.11
C VAL A 202 -6.51 -6.63 16.14
N GLN A 203 -5.34 -7.26 15.99
CA GLN A 203 -5.17 -8.44 15.14
C GLN A 203 -6.07 -9.59 15.59
N LYS A 204 -6.07 -9.92 16.89
CA LYS A 204 -6.91 -10.97 17.48
C LYS A 204 -8.39 -10.71 17.27
N THR A 205 -8.83 -9.46 17.44
CA THR A 205 -10.20 -9.03 17.20
C THR A 205 -10.60 -9.24 15.74
N PHE A 206 -9.81 -8.74 14.80
CA PHE A 206 -10.12 -8.91 13.39
C PHE A 206 -10.03 -10.37 12.92
N ARG A 207 -9.06 -11.15 13.39
CA ARG A 207 -9.00 -12.60 13.13
C ARG A 207 -10.25 -13.31 13.65
N THR A 208 -10.81 -12.87 14.78
CA THR A 208 -12.08 -13.41 15.29
C THR A 208 -13.22 -13.15 14.29
N TYR A 209 -13.39 -11.91 13.83
CA TYR A 209 -14.41 -11.56 12.84
C TYR A 209 -14.21 -12.30 11.51
N MET A 210 -12.96 -12.48 11.10
CA MET A 210 -12.59 -12.99 9.79
C MET A 210 -12.58 -14.52 9.69
N MET A 211 -12.14 -15.22 10.74
CA MET A 211 -11.80 -16.65 10.65
C MET A 211 -12.74 -17.58 11.42
N LYS A 212 -13.45 -17.11 12.46
CA LYS A 212 -14.42 -17.96 13.18
C LYS A 212 -15.57 -18.35 12.26
N SER A 213 -16.25 -19.48 12.50
CA SER A 213 -17.44 -19.86 11.72
C SER A 213 -18.64 -18.95 12.02
N ASP A 214 -19.66 -18.93 11.16
CA ASP A 214 -20.86 -18.12 11.41
C ASP A 214 -21.60 -18.58 12.67
N ARG A 215 -21.63 -19.90 12.92
CA ARG A 215 -22.14 -20.46 14.19
C ARG A 215 -21.41 -19.86 15.39
N LYS A 216 -20.07 -19.82 15.34
CA LYS A 216 -19.28 -19.30 16.45
C LYS A 216 -19.42 -17.79 16.62
N LEU A 217 -19.56 -17.03 15.53
CA LEU A 217 -19.86 -15.60 15.61
C LEU A 217 -21.24 -15.32 16.20
N LYS A 218 -22.24 -16.18 15.91
CA LYS A 218 -23.56 -16.08 16.51
C LYS A 218 -23.54 -16.35 18.02
N GLU A 219 -22.80 -17.38 18.46
CA GLU A 219 -22.58 -17.66 19.89
C GLU A 219 -21.91 -16.49 20.63
N LEU A 220 -21.11 -15.69 19.92
CA LEU A 220 -20.41 -14.53 20.46
C LEU A 220 -21.19 -13.21 20.28
N GLU A 221 -22.41 -13.25 19.72
CA GLU A 221 -23.21 -12.06 19.39
C GLU A 221 -22.51 -11.08 18.42
N LEU A 222 -21.60 -11.58 17.60
CA LEU A 222 -20.80 -10.80 16.65
C LEU A 222 -21.26 -10.94 15.20
N LEU A 223 -22.17 -11.89 14.91
CA LEU A 223 -22.56 -12.17 13.52
C LEU A 223 -23.24 -10.96 12.88
N ASP A 224 -24.19 -10.34 13.56
CA ASP A 224 -24.91 -9.17 13.06
C ASP A 224 -23.99 -7.95 12.95
N TYR A 225 -23.07 -7.79 13.93
CA TYR A 225 -22.03 -6.77 13.88
C TYR A 225 -21.17 -6.86 12.61
N VAL A 226 -20.74 -8.07 12.23
CA VAL A 226 -19.97 -8.30 11.00
C VAL A 226 -20.83 -8.13 9.76
N ALA A 227 -22.09 -8.58 9.78
CA ALA A 227 -23.00 -8.51 8.64
C ALA A 227 -23.35 -7.06 8.25
N ASP A 228 -23.46 -6.17 9.22
CA ASP A 228 -23.78 -4.74 9.01
C ASP A 228 -22.58 -3.90 8.53
N ARG A 229 -21.36 -4.49 8.49
CA ARG A 229 -20.12 -3.82 8.07
C ARG A 229 -19.65 -4.35 6.72
N PRO A 230 -19.95 -3.66 5.60
CA PRO A 230 -19.77 -4.22 4.27
C PRO A 230 -18.33 -4.65 3.97
N ALA A 231 -17.33 -3.87 4.36
CA ALA A 231 -15.92 -4.22 4.19
C ALA A 231 -15.57 -5.54 4.89
N LEU A 232 -15.87 -5.67 6.19
CA LEU A 232 -15.64 -6.90 6.95
C LEU A 232 -16.38 -8.09 6.33
N LEU A 233 -17.66 -7.95 6.02
CA LEU A 233 -18.47 -9.02 5.45
C LEU A 233 -17.90 -9.50 4.11
N LEU A 234 -17.54 -8.58 3.22
CA LEU A 234 -17.04 -8.90 1.89
C LEU A 234 -15.63 -9.49 1.94
N THR A 235 -14.74 -8.95 2.77
CA THR A 235 -13.41 -9.53 3.01
C THR A 235 -13.54 -10.93 3.59
N ARG A 236 -14.44 -11.15 4.54
CA ARG A 236 -14.72 -12.47 5.13
C ARG A 236 -15.22 -13.46 4.08
N LYS A 237 -16.09 -13.04 3.15
CA LYS A 237 -16.53 -13.88 2.03
C LYS A 237 -15.35 -14.30 1.14
N TRP A 238 -14.41 -13.39 0.88
CA TRP A 238 -13.20 -13.72 0.12
C TRP A 238 -12.28 -14.68 0.88
N LEU A 239 -12.03 -14.45 2.17
CA LEU A 239 -11.23 -15.37 2.98
C LEU A 239 -11.85 -16.77 3.08
N LYS A 240 -13.18 -16.86 3.25
CA LYS A 240 -13.89 -18.15 3.22
C LYS A 240 -13.70 -18.91 1.91
N LYS A 241 -13.61 -18.23 0.76
CA LYS A 241 -13.30 -18.89 -0.51
C LYS A 241 -11.91 -19.51 -0.51
N ILE A 242 -10.91 -18.85 0.10
CA ILE A 242 -9.57 -19.42 0.29
C ILE A 242 -9.66 -20.68 1.15
N ILE A 243 -10.29 -20.58 2.32
CA ILE A 243 -10.42 -21.70 3.27
C ILE A 243 -11.15 -22.89 2.65
N LEU A 244 -12.22 -22.64 1.88
CA LEU A 244 -12.95 -23.71 1.19
C LEU A 244 -12.13 -24.36 0.07
N ALA A 245 -11.30 -23.60 -0.66
CA ALA A 245 -10.38 -24.16 -1.64
C ALA A 245 -9.31 -25.03 -0.96
N ASP A 246 -8.76 -24.55 0.16
CA ASP A 246 -7.79 -25.29 0.98
C ASP A 246 -8.40 -26.62 1.48
N GLN A 247 -9.65 -26.60 1.96
CA GLN A 247 -10.37 -27.80 2.44
C GLN A 247 -10.65 -28.82 1.33
N LYS A 248 -10.79 -28.37 0.08
CA LYS A 248 -10.94 -29.24 -1.09
C LYS A 248 -9.63 -29.81 -1.60
N GLY A 249 -8.50 -29.42 -1.01
CA GLY A 249 -7.17 -29.80 -1.49
C GLY A 249 -6.77 -29.11 -2.80
N GLU A 250 -7.38 -27.97 -3.15
CA GLU A 250 -6.97 -27.21 -4.33
C GLU A 250 -5.55 -26.65 -4.09
N SER A 251 -4.64 -26.87 -5.03
CA SER A 251 -3.30 -26.29 -5.02
C SER A 251 -3.30 -24.83 -5.48
N LEU A 252 -2.16 -24.15 -5.36
CA LEU A 252 -1.94 -22.84 -5.94
C LEU A 252 -2.01 -22.85 -7.49
N GLY A 253 -1.66 -23.98 -8.11
CA GLY A 253 -1.70 -24.19 -9.56
C GLY A 253 -3.10 -24.23 -10.17
N ASP A 254 -4.11 -24.62 -9.38
CA ASP A 254 -5.50 -24.75 -9.83
C ASP A 254 -6.17 -23.38 -10.08
N MET A 255 -5.66 -22.34 -9.43
CA MET A 255 -6.19 -20.98 -9.55
C MET A 255 -5.83 -20.39 -10.91
N SER A 256 -6.76 -19.74 -11.61
CA SER A 256 -6.45 -19.01 -12.85
C SER A 256 -6.14 -17.52 -12.64
N TYR A 257 -6.67 -16.91 -11.57
CA TYR A 257 -6.54 -15.48 -11.35
C TYR A 257 -5.30 -15.14 -10.51
N ASN A 258 -4.22 -14.75 -11.18
CA ASN A 258 -2.91 -14.50 -10.56
C ASN A 258 -2.95 -13.53 -9.37
N THR A 259 -3.70 -12.43 -9.44
CA THR A 259 -3.78 -11.47 -8.33
C THR A 259 -4.34 -12.13 -7.06
N TYR A 260 -5.37 -12.96 -7.22
CA TYR A 260 -5.96 -13.68 -6.10
C TYR A 260 -5.05 -14.82 -5.61
N ARG A 261 -4.33 -15.51 -6.51
CA ARG A 261 -3.29 -16.48 -6.14
C ARG A 261 -2.20 -15.86 -5.27
N ARG A 262 -1.70 -14.67 -5.63
CA ARG A 262 -0.68 -13.94 -4.85
C ARG A 262 -1.14 -13.63 -3.42
N ILE A 263 -2.42 -13.27 -3.26
CA ILE A 263 -3.01 -13.02 -1.94
C ILE A 263 -3.17 -14.32 -1.15
N ARG A 264 -3.61 -15.42 -1.79
CA ARG A 264 -3.66 -16.74 -1.14
C ARG A 264 -2.27 -17.21 -0.68
N ARG A 265 -1.23 -17.08 -1.51
CA ARG A 265 0.16 -17.38 -1.14
C ARG A 265 0.60 -16.57 0.09
N ARG A 266 0.31 -15.27 0.13
CA ARG A 266 0.63 -14.42 1.30
C ARG A 266 -0.16 -14.80 2.54
N TYR A 267 -1.45 -15.12 2.41
CA TYR A 267 -2.24 -15.65 3.52
C TYR A 267 -1.62 -16.94 4.08
N HIS A 268 -1.29 -17.89 3.21
CA HIS A 268 -0.67 -19.16 3.62
C HIS A 268 0.65 -18.92 4.35
N THR A 269 1.59 -18.20 3.76
CA THR A 269 2.91 -17.96 4.37
C THR A 269 2.83 -17.10 5.64
N GLU A 270 2.17 -15.94 5.59
CA GLU A 270 2.23 -14.91 6.63
C GLU A 270 1.24 -15.15 7.78
N VAL A 271 0.20 -15.97 7.56
CA VAL A 271 -0.84 -16.24 8.57
C VAL A 271 -0.81 -17.68 9.06
N LEU A 272 -0.56 -18.65 8.19
CA LEU A 272 -0.51 -20.08 8.56
C LEU A 272 0.90 -20.59 8.83
N GLY A 273 1.94 -19.88 8.38
CA GLY A 273 3.33 -20.27 8.49
C GLY A 273 3.88 -20.89 7.20
N TYR A 274 5.19 -20.79 7.01
CA TYR A 274 5.85 -21.24 5.79
C TYR A 274 5.76 -22.75 5.59
N GLU A 275 5.95 -23.56 6.63
CA GLU A 275 5.84 -25.03 6.50
C GLU A 275 4.44 -25.43 6.03
N ARG A 276 3.40 -24.81 6.61
CA ARG A 276 2.01 -25.08 6.21
C ARG A 276 1.72 -24.59 4.79
N ALA A 277 2.35 -23.49 4.36
CA ALA A 277 2.17 -22.96 3.01
C ALA A 277 2.67 -23.91 1.91
N GLN A 278 3.70 -24.72 2.21
CA GLN A 278 4.28 -25.68 1.26
C GLN A 278 3.28 -26.79 0.88
N GLU A 279 2.32 -27.11 1.75
CA GLU A 279 1.28 -28.10 1.46
C GLU A 279 0.35 -27.70 0.31
N PHE A 280 0.30 -26.41 -0.05
CA PHE A 280 -0.56 -25.89 -1.11
C PHE A 280 0.17 -25.68 -2.44
N GLU A 281 1.46 -26.00 -2.51
CA GLU A 281 2.23 -25.88 -3.77
C GLU A 281 1.68 -26.80 -4.86
N GLY A 282 1.81 -26.40 -6.12
CA GLY A 282 1.31 -27.22 -7.21
C GLY A 282 1.53 -26.66 -8.60
N TRP A 283 1.40 -27.55 -9.58
CA TRP A 283 1.50 -27.22 -11.00
C TRP A 283 0.21 -26.59 -11.50
N SER A 284 0.32 -25.48 -12.22
CA SER A 284 -0.71 -25.12 -13.18
C SER A 284 -0.54 -25.92 -14.47
N VAL A 285 -1.64 -26.15 -15.17
CA VAL A 285 -1.65 -26.85 -16.46
C VAL A 285 -2.16 -25.96 -17.57
N TYR A 286 -1.69 -26.21 -18.79
CA TYR A 286 -2.25 -25.56 -19.98
C TYR A 286 -3.74 -25.96 -20.12
N LYS A 287 -4.63 -24.96 -20.16
CA LYS A 287 -6.08 -25.19 -20.28
C LYS A 287 -6.53 -25.39 -21.73
N THR A 288 -5.75 -24.90 -22.68
CA THR A 288 -6.06 -24.86 -24.11
C THR A 288 -4.80 -25.09 -24.95
N GLY A 289 -4.97 -25.46 -26.22
CA GLY A 289 -3.86 -25.65 -27.16
C GLY A 289 -3.28 -27.07 -27.18
N PRO A 290 -2.20 -27.30 -27.96
CA PRO A 290 -1.61 -28.63 -28.16
C PRO A 290 -1.05 -29.25 -26.88
N ASN A 291 -0.67 -28.41 -25.92
CA ASN A 291 -0.11 -28.84 -24.63
C ASN A 291 -1.18 -29.00 -23.54
N LYS A 292 -2.48 -29.02 -23.87
CA LYS A 292 -3.57 -29.08 -22.88
C LYS A 292 -3.37 -30.24 -21.90
N GLY A 293 -3.43 -29.94 -20.61
CA GLY A 293 -3.22 -30.91 -19.52
C GLY A 293 -1.76 -31.12 -19.13
N GLN A 294 -0.80 -30.60 -19.91
CA GLN A 294 0.61 -30.63 -19.53
C GLN A 294 0.91 -29.54 -18.48
N ASN A 295 1.91 -29.83 -17.63
CA ASN A 295 2.43 -28.90 -16.64
C ASN A 295 2.96 -27.63 -17.33
N LYS A 296 2.53 -26.47 -16.82
CA LYS A 296 2.96 -25.16 -17.30
C LYS A 296 3.96 -24.52 -16.33
N GLU A 297 3.55 -24.32 -15.09
CA GLU A 297 4.31 -23.55 -14.10
C GLU A 297 4.01 -24.08 -12.70
N PHE A 298 5.05 -24.30 -11.89
CA PHE A 298 4.91 -24.74 -10.50
C PHE A 298 4.87 -23.55 -9.55
N PHE A 299 3.75 -23.38 -8.86
CA PHE A 299 3.58 -22.30 -7.90
C PHE A 299 4.03 -22.72 -6.50
N LYS A 300 5.20 -22.23 -6.10
CA LYS A 300 5.76 -22.43 -4.75
C LYS A 300 5.10 -21.55 -3.70
N ALA A 301 5.22 -21.90 -2.43
CA ALA A 301 4.95 -20.98 -1.33
C ALA A 301 5.84 -19.74 -1.46
N TYR A 302 5.40 -18.60 -0.93
CA TYR A 302 6.32 -17.47 -0.78
C TYR A 302 7.19 -17.70 0.45
N GLN A 303 8.44 -17.23 0.39
CA GLN A 303 9.22 -17.02 1.61
C GLN A 303 8.53 -15.96 2.49
N PRO A 304 8.62 -16.10 3.84
CA PRO A 304 8.17 -15.07 4.76
C PRO A 304 8.78 -13.72 4.40
N LEU A 305 7.98 -12.66 4.47
CA LEU A 305 8.49 -11.32 4.25
C LEU A 305 9.46 -10.93 5.38
N PRO A 306 10.65 -10.39 5.04
CA PRO A 306 11.50 -9.78 6.05
C PRO A 306 10.79 -8.55 6.66
N SER A 307 11.12 -8.21 7.91
CA SER A 307 10.80 -6.89 8.44
C SER A 307 11.61 -5.85 7.69
N VAL A 308 10.91 -4.90 7.07
CA VAL A 308 11.52 -3.77 6.37
C VAL A 308 10.75 -2.54 6.80
N THR A 309 11.30 -1.82 7.77
CA THR A 309 10.71 -0.60 8.29
C THR A 309 10.98 0.55 7.34
N VAL A 310 10.07 1.53 7.31
CA VAL A 310 10.10 2.62 6.33
C VAL A 310 11.36 3.49 6.43
N ASP A 311 11.98 3.56 7.61
CA ASP A 311 13.23 4.29 7.88
C ASP A 311 14.47 3.63 7.27
N THR A 312 14.42 2.34 6.91
CA THR A 312 15.50 1.65 6.19
C THR A 312 15.38 1.76 4.67
N LEU A 313 14.32 2.42 4.18
CA LEU A 313 14.12 2.72 2.76
C LEU A 313 14.69 4.11 2.45
N ASP A 314 14.64 4.55 1.20
CA ASP A 314 14.84 5.94 0.77
C ASP A 314 14.62 6.05 -0.75
N PHE A 315 15.08 7.15 -1.37
CA PHE A 315 15.06 7.36 -2.82
C PHE A 315 16.36 6.95 -3.54
N SER A 316 17.21 6.11 -2.93
CA SER A 316 18.41 5.56 -3.58
C SER A 316 18.12 4.81 -4.88
N VAL A 317 16.95 4.18 -4.98
CA VAL A 317 16.46 3.46 -6.17
C VAL A 317 16.26 4.35 -7.40
N ILE A 318 16.30 5.67 -7.22
CA ILE A 318 16.31 6.69 -8.27
C ILE A 318 17.55 7.59 -8.16
N SER A 319 18.63 7.06 -7.58
CA SER A 319 19.93 7.73 -7.41
C SER A 319 19.85 9.00 -6.57
N ILE A 320 19.01 9.01 -5.53
CA ILE A 320 18.95 10.10 -4.55
C ILE A 320 18.97 9.48 -3.15
N PRO A 321 20.10 8.97 -2.65
CA PRO A 321 20.15 8.40 -1.31
C PRO A 321 19.92 9.47 -0.24
N PHE A 322 19.37 9.08 0.91
CA PHE A 322 19.23 9.99 2.04
C PHE A 322 20.52 10.01 2.88
N VAL A 323 21.03 11.20 3.18
CA VAL A 323 22.20 11.39 4.05
C VAL A 323 21.83 12.37 5.16
N GLU A 324 21.76 11.87 6.39
CA GLU A 324 21.40 12.68 7.55
C GLU A 324 22.44 13.78 7.81
N GLY A 325 21.97 15.01 7.97
CA GLY A 325 22.82 16.19 8.12
C GLY A 325 23.58 16.62 6.85
N GLY A 326 23.44 15.86 5.75
CA GLY A 326 23.96 16.24 4.44
C GLY A 326 23.02 17.20 3.71
N THR A 327 23.48 17.77 2.59
CA THR A 327 22.62 18.50 1.64
C THR A 327 22.30 17.62 0.44
N TYR A 328 21.14 17.78 -0.20
CA TYR A 328 20.83 17.12 -1.47
C TYR A 328 21.93 17.47 -2.50
N GLY A 329 22.36 16.47 -3.28
CA GLY A 329 23.41 16.67 -4.29
C GLY A 329 24.86 16.55 -3.80
N ALA A 330 25.12 16.16 -2.54
CA ALA A 330 26.42 15.61 -2.17
C ALA A 330 26.78 14.45 -3.13
N THR A 331 28.02 14.41 -3.62
CA THR A 331 28.46 13.64 -4.80
C THR A 331 27.80 12.27 -4.86
N LEU A 332 26.85 12.13 -5.78
CA LEU A 332 26.26 10.84 -6.10
C LEU A 332 27.39 9.94 -6.56
N ILE A 333 27.63 8.83 -5.85
CA ILE A 333 28.29 7.68 -6.45
C ILE A 333 27.36 7.28 -7.59
N LYS A 334 27.67 7.74 -8.80
CA LYS A 334 26.99 7.28 -10.00
C LYS A 334 27.06 5.75 -9.97
N PRO A 335 25.93 5.04 -9.94
CA PRO A 335 25.97 3.62 -10.25
C PRO A 335 26.68 3.49 -11.59
N SER A 336 27.63 2.56 -11.71
CA SER A 336 28.26 2.30 -13.01
C SER A 336 27.14 2.06 -14.04
N GLU A 337 27.33 2.56 -15.26
CA GLU A 337 26.33 2.47 -16.33
C GLU A 337 25.95 1.00 -16.66
N ASP A 338 26.72 0.03 -16.16
CA ASP A 338 26.46 -1.41 -16.24
C ASP A 338 25.50 -1.97 -15.17
N SER A 339 24.97 -1.16 -14.25
CA SER A 339 24.10 -1.62 -13.15
C SER A 339 22.60 -1.60 -13.46
N TRP A 340 22.21 -1.33 -14.71
CA TRP A 340 20.87 -1.71 -15.21
C TRP A 340 20.82 -3.23 -15.41
N LEU A 341 20.99 -3.95 -14.31
CA LEU A 341 20.66 -5.35 -14.22
C LEU A 341 19.16 -5.45 -14.48
N ASP A 342 18.85 -5.99 -15.65
CA ASP A 342 17.85 -7.04 -15.83
C ASP A 342 16.79 -6.99 -14.71
N ASP A 343 15.78 -6.12 -14.89
CA ASP A 343 14.53 -6.24 -14.16
C ASP A 343 13.96 -7.59 -14.63
N GLY A 344 14.45 -8.67 -14.01
CA GLY A 344 13.86 -9.98 -14.09
C GLY A 344 12.38 -9.77 -13.83
N ASP A 345 11.61 -9.89 -14.91
CA ASP A 345 10.19 -10.18 -14.86
C ASP A 345 10.08 -11.52 -14.12
N ASP A 346 10.17 -11.47 -12.79
CA ASP A 346 9.90 -12.60 -11.93
C ASP A 346 8.38 -12.77 -11.87
N GLU A 347 7.96 -13.75 -12.65
CA GLU A 347 6.64 -14.40 -12.74
C GLU A 347 5.97 -14.62 -11.36
#